data_AF-A0A1Z8VV24-F1
#
_entry.id   AF-A0A1Z8VV24-F1
#
_cell.length_a   1.000
_cell.length_b   1.000
_cell.length_c   1.000
_cell.angle_alpha   90.00
_cell.angle_beta   90.00
_cell.angle_gamma   90.00
#
_symmetry.space_group_name_H-M   'P 1'
#
loop_
_entity.id
_entity.type
_entity.pdbx_description
1 polymer ?
#
loop_
_entity_poly.entity_id
_entity_poly.type
_entity_poly.pdbx_seq_one_letter_code
_entity_poly.pdbx_strand_id
1 'polypeptide(L)' 'MFYIKILLIILNFGLFGIGSFLCFIVAVTHGLDRLLVGGVFLLLFTFANQKIINKFFSSYD' A
#
# COMPACT_ATOMS: atom_id res chain seq x y z
N MET A 1 -3.32 -23.35 -2.61
CA MET A 1 -3.34 -22.18 -1.70
C MET A 1 -2.22 -21.15 -1.97
N PHE A 2 -1.15 -21.50 -2.69
CA PHE A 2 -0.05 -20.58 -3.04
C PHE A 2 -0.45 -19.52 -4.08
N TYR A 3 -1.24 -19.90 -5.09
CA TYR A 3 -1.73 -18.98 -6.13
C TYR A 3 -2.64 -17.87 -5.60
N ILE A 4 -3.53 -18.18 -4.65
CA ILE A 4 -4.39 -17.18 -4.01
C ILE A 4 -3.54 -16.16 -3.24
N LYS A 5 -2.48 -16.62 -2.58
CA LYS A 5 -1.53 -15.76 -1.85
C LYS A 5 -0.80 -14.80 -2.79
N ILE A 6 -0.26 -15.29 -3.90
CA ILE A 6 0.38 -14.46 -4.93
C ILE A 6 -0.59 -13.45 -5.51
N LEU A 7 -1.83 -13.87 -5.79
CA LEU A 7 -2.87 -12.99 -6.32
C LEU A 7 -3.22 -11.88 -5.33
N LEU A 8 -3.33 -12.18 -4.03
CA LEU A 8 -3.55 -11.16 -3.01
C LEU A 8 -2.38 -10.17 -2.90
N ILE A 9 -1.13 -10.63 -3.02
CA ILE A 9 0.05 -9.76 -2.96
C ILE A 9 0.05 -8.79 -4.14
N ILE A 10 -0.15 -9.31 -5.35
CA ILE A 10 -0.21 -8.50 -6.58
C ILE A 10 -1.36 -7.51 -6.50
N LEU A 11 -2.54 -7.95 -6.03
CA LEU A 11 -3.71 -7.10 -5.87
C LEU A 11 -3.45 -5.96 -4.86
N ASN A 12 -2.81 -6.26 -3.73
CA ASN A 12 -2.47 -5.25 -2.72
C ASN A 12 -1.48 -4.21 -3.28
N PHE A 13 -0.45 -4.68 -3.98
CA PHE A 13 0.56 -3.82 -4.60
C PHE A 13 -0.06 -2.93 -5.70
N GLY A 14 -0.96 -3.50 -6.51
CA GLY A 14 -1.68 -2.77 -7.56
C GLY A 14 -2.62 -1.70 -7.00
N LEU A 15 -3.46 -2.04 -6.02
CA LEU A 15 -4.35 -1.09 -5.35
C LEU A 15 -3.57 0.03 -4.66
N PHE A 16 -2.44 -0.30 -4.04
CA PHE A 16 -1.58 0.71 -3.41
C PHE A 16 -0.91 1.63 -4.44
N GLY A 17 -0.36 1.07 -5.52
CA GLY A 17 0.28 1.85 -6.58
C GLY A 17 -0.71 2.82 -7.24
N ILE A 18 -1.91 2.35 -7.56
CA ILE A 18 -2.97 3.18 -8.18
C ILE A 18 -3.46 4.23 -7.17
N GLY A 19 -3.69 3.85 -5.91
CA GLY A 19 -4.16 4.77 -4.87
C GLY A 19 -3.16 5.88 -4.54
N SER A 20 -1.87 5.55 -4.44
CA SER A 20 -0.80 6.52 -4.21
C SER A 20 -0.62 7.47 -5.38
N PHE A 21 -0.73 6.97 -6.62
CA PHE A 21 -0.66 7.79 -7.83
C PHE A 21 -1.83 8.78 -7.94
N LEU A 22 -3.06 8.32 -7.68
CA LEU A 22 -4.24 9.18 -7.61
C LEU A 22 -4.09 10.26 -6.53
N CYS A 23 -3.60 9.90 -5.35
CA CYS A 23 -3.40 10.87 -4.27
C CYS A 23 -2.30 11.88 -4.61
N PHE A 24 -1.23 11.46 -5.27
CA PHE A 24 -0.20 12.36 -5.78
C PHE A 24 -0.76 13.37 -6.78
N ILE A 25 -1.58 12.92 -7.75
CA ILE A 25 -2.25 13.80 -8.71
C ILE A 25 -3.15 14.81 -7.98
N VAL A 26 -3.97 14.36 -7.03
CA VAL A 26 -4.85 15.25 -6.25
C VAL A 26 -4.03 16.28 -5.47
N ALA A 27 -2.93 15.87 -4.83
CA ALA A 27 -2.05 16.79 -4.11
C ALA A 27 -1.42 17.83 -5.04
N VAL A 28 -1.01 17.44 -6.24
CA VAL A 28 -0.49 18.34 -7.27
C VAL A 28 -1.57 19.32 -7.73
N THR A 29 -2.78 18.85 -7.99
CA THR A 29 -3.90 19.68 -8.48
C THR A 29 -4.40 20.68 -7.45
N HIS A 30 -4.41 20.30 -6.17
CA HIS A 30 -4.86 21.18 -5.08
C HIS A 30 -3.74 22.01 -4.42
N GLY A 31 -2.50 21.94 -4.94
CA GLY A 31 -1.36 22.69 -4.38
C GLY A 31 -0.98 22.27 -2.96
N LEU A 32 -1.32 21.04 -2.56
CA LEU A 32 -0.99 20.49 -1.25
C LEU A 32 0.47 20.05 -1.20
N ASP A 33 1.03 19.99 0.02
CA ASP A 33 2.41 19.57 0.25
C ASP A 33 2.64 18.11 -0.17
N ARG A 34 3.26 17.95 -1.35
CA ARG A 34 3.54 16.65 -1.98
C ARG A 34 4.34 15.71 -1.08
N LEU A 35 5.22 16.27 -0.26
CA LEU A 35 6.09 15.54 0.66
C LEU A 35 5.29 14.97 1.83
N LEU A 36 4.33 15.75 2.35
CA LEU A 36 3.41 15.30 3.40
C LEU A 36 2.48 14.20 2.90
N VAL A 37 1.86 14.41 1.74
CA VAL A 37 0.94 13.44 1.14
C VAL A 37 1.66 12.13 0.78
N GLY A 38 2.84 12.23 0.16
CA GLY A 38 3.68 11.07 -0.13
C GLY A 38 4.10 10.34 1.15
N GLY A 39 4.53 11.06 2.19
CA GLY A 39 4.94 10.50 3.47
C GLY A 39 3.82 9.74 4.19
N VAL A 40 2.60 10.30 4.22
CA VAL A 40 1.42 9.64 4.81
C VAL A 40 1.07 8.36 4.05
N PHE A 41 1.13 8.38 2.71
CA PHE A 41 0.88 7.18 1.91
C PHE A 41 1.94 6.10 2.14
N LEU A 42 3.20 6.48 2.28
CA LEU A 42 4.32 5.56 2.52
C LEU A 42 4.22 4.92 3.92
N LEU A 43 3.77 5.70 4.92
CA LEU A 43 3.45 5.18 6.26
C LEU A 43 2.28 4.18 6.22
N LEU A 44 1.18 4.53 5.54
CA LEU A 44 0.02 3.65 5.36
C LEU A 44 0.41 2.33 4.68
N PHE A 45 1.27 2.39 3.66
CA PHE A 45 1.82 1.21 3.00
C PHE A 45 2.61 0.32 3.96
N THR A 46 3.50 0.95 4.73
CA THR A 46 4.35 0.25 5.68
C THR A 46 3.51 -0.48 6.71
N PHE A 47 2.50 0.18 7.29
CA PHE A 47 1.56 -0.44 8.24
C PHE A 47 0.75 -1.58 7.62
N ALA A 48 0.19 -1.38 6.42
CA ALA A 48 -0.59 -2.40 5.73
C ALA A 48 0.26 -3.64 5.43
N ASN A 49 1.47 -3.44 4.89
CA ASN A 49 2.41 -4.53 4.60
C ASN A 49 2.88 -5.22 5.87
N GLN A 50 3.19 -4.49 6.94
CA GLN A 50 3.62 -5.10 8.19
C GLN A 50 2.52 -6.02 8.76
N LYS A 51 1.25 -5.60 8.70
CA LYS A 51 0.11 -6.41 9.14
C LYS A 51 -0.09 -7.65 8.27
N ILE A 52 0.10 -7.53 6.95
CA ILE A 52 0.02 -8.66 6.01
C ILE A 52 1.15 -9.65 6.27
N ILE A 53 2.39 -9.17 6.42
CA ILE A 53 3.57 -9.99 6.73
C ILE A 53 3.39 -10.72 8.06
N ASN A 54 2.92 -10.02 9.10
CA ASN A 54 2.73 -10.62 10.41
C ASN A 54 1.63 -11.70 10.39
N LYS A 55 0.56 -11.47 9.64
CA LYS A 55 -0.50 -12.48 9.41
C LYS A 55 -0.02 -13.64 8.51
N PHE A 56 0.96 -13.39 7.64
CA PHE A 56 1.63 -14.42 6.85
C PHE A 56 2.50 -15.33 7.71
N PHE A 57 3.31 -14.77 8.61
CA PHE A 57 4.17 -15.53 9.53
C PHE A 57 3.36 -16.32 10.56
N SER A 58 2.32 -15.72 11.15
CA SER A 58 1.42 -16.41 12.09
C SER A 58 0.62 -17.57 11.48
N SER A 59 0.55 -17.68 10.15
CA SER A 59 -0.15 -18.77 9.48
C SER A 59 0.78 -19.93 9.08
N TYR A 60 2.07 -19.84 9.44
CA TYR A 60 3.09 -20.85 9.19
C TYR A 60 3.52 -21.62 10.47
N ASP A 61 3.07 -21.20 11.65
CA ASP A 61 3.04 -21.99 12.90
C ASP A 61 1.71 -22.75 13.01
#